data_AF-A0A7K7B9E2-F1
#
_entry.id   AF-A0A7K7B9E2-F1
#
_cell.length_a   1.000
_cell.length_b   1.000
_cell.length_c   1.000
_cell.angle_alpha   90.00
_cell.angle_beta   90.00
_cell.angle_gamma   90.00
#
_symmetry.space_group_name_H-M   'P 1'
#
loop_
_entity.id
_entity.type
_entity.pdbx_description
1 polymer ?
#
loop_
_entity_poly.entity_id
_entity_poly.type
_entity_poly.pdbx_seq_one_letter_code
_entity_poly.pdbx_strand_id
1 'polypeptide(L)'
;GGPRPRPGQEVSVKALGALEDGSLVERDPRLTFVPGHGDVVQALELGVPTMELGEICLFLAAPSYGYGRLGRQRRCARREPDVPPEAPLLFEVTLLEVRDDPDPQRLPPAARLRLGAQKRERGNFHFARGDFTAALRSYRLALRALDGTGAAPDGPQEEEELREQRVKCLNNCAAAELRLERPEAALASCEAALRLSPDNGKALLRRGKV
;
A
#
# COMPACT_ATOMS: atom_id res chain seq x y z
N GLY A 1 -8.50 -29.38 -9.04
CA GLY A 1 -8.08 -28.12 -8.41
C GLY A 1 -8.41 -26.95 -9.28
N GLY A 2 -8.66 -25.79 -8.68
CA GLY A 2 -8.83 -24.51 -9.41
C GLY A 2 -7.49 -24.01 -9.96
N PRO A 3 -7.47 -23.03 -10.89
CA PRO A 3 -6.22 -22.43 -11.35
C PRO A 3 -5.50 -21.73 -10.20
N ARG A 4 -4.17 -21.82 -10.17
CA ARG A 4 -3.31 -21.07 -9.25
C ARG A 4 -2.96 -19.70 -9.84
N PRO A 5 -2.74 -18.66 -9.01
CA PRO A 5 -2.28 -17.36 -9.47
C PRO A 5 -0.94 -17.46 -10.22
N ARG A 6 -0.81 -16.74 -11.32
CA ARG A 6 0.46 -16.59 -12.06
C ARG A 6 1.19 -15.30 -11.63
N PRO A 7 2.52 -15.22 -11.79
CA PRO A 7 3.26 -14.00 -11.54
C PRO A 7 2.66 -12.81 -12.33
N GLY A 8 2.45 -11.69 -11.64
CA GLY A 8 1.86 -10.48 -12.24
C GLY A 8 0.33 -10.51 -12.36
N GLN A 9 -0.37 -11.48 -11.76
CA GLN A 9 -1.83 -11.45 -11.65
C GLN A 9 -2.27 -10.78 -10.33
N GLU A 10 -3.36 -10.04 -10.39
CA GLU A 10 -4.03 -9.51 -9.22
C GLU A 10 -4.90 -10.60 -8.59
N VAL A 11 -4.79 -10.75 -7.27
CA VAL A 11 -5.59 -11.68 -6.49
C VAL A 11 -6.52 -10.92 -5.55
N SER A 12 -7.73 -11.42 -5.36
CA SER A 12 -8.61 -10.99 -4.28
C SER A 12 -8.81 -12.13 -3.29
N VAL A 13 -8.58 -11.87 -2.01
CA VAL A 13 -8.72 -12.85 -0.93
C VAL A 13 -9.62 -12.33 0.18
N LYS A 14 -10.36 -13.22 0.83
CA LYS A 14 -10.89 -12.96 2.17
C LYS A 14 -9.79 -13.31 3.15
N ALA A 15 -9.38 -12.38 4.01
CA ALA A 15 -8.32 -12.57 4.98
C ALA A 15 -8.82 -12.31 6.41
N LEU A 16 -8.64 -13.31 7.27
CA LEU A 16 -8.79 -13.19 8.71
C LEU A 16 -7.42 -13.48 9.34
N GLY A 17 -6.95 -12.60 10.21
CA GLY A 17 -5.68 -12.77 10.91
C GLY A 17 -5.89 -12.69 12.40
N ALA A 18 -5.40 -13.68 13.13
CA ALA A 18 -5.51 -13.78 14.58
C ALA A 18 -4.14 -13.93 15.24
N LEU A 19 -4.04 -13.42 16.47
CA LEU A 19 -2.95 -13.71 17.40
C LEU A 19 -3.17 -15.09 18.06
N GLU A 20 -2.16 -15.59 18.78
CA GLU A 20 -2.24 -16.90 19.48
C GLU A 20 -3.33 -16.96 20.54
N ASP A 21 -3.68 -15.83 21.14
CA ASP A 21 -4.79 -15.71 22.11
C ASP A 21 -6.18 -15.71 21.45
N GLY A 22 -6.25 -15.83 20.11
CA GLY A 22 -7.47 -15.77 19.32
C GLY A 22 -7.95 -14.35 18.99
N SER A 23 -7.25 -13.31 19.44
CA SER A 23 -7.60 -11.92 19.14
C SER A 23 -7.49 -11.66 17.64
N LEU A 24 -8.61 -11.27 17.00
CA LEU A 24 -8.63 -10.89 15.60
C LEU A 24 -7.98 -9.51 15.39
N VAL A 25 -6.95 -9.49 14.56
CA VAL A 25 -6.19 -8.29 14.20
C VAL A 25 -6.40 -7.92 12.74
N GLU A 26 -6.63 -8.89 11.85
CA GLU A 26 -6.94 -8.63 10.44
C GLU A 26 -8.36 -9.14 10.13
N ARG A 27 -9.16 -8.28 9.51
CA ARG A 27 -10.46 -8.67 8.96
C ARG A 27 -10.73 -7.89 7.69
N ASP A 28 -10.29 -8.46 6.57
CA ASP A 28 -10.59 -7.92 5.25
C ASP A 28 -11.46 -8.91 4.46
N PRO A 29 -12.73 -8.58 4.20
CA PRO A 29 -13.60 -9.47 3.42
C PRO A 29 -13.16 -9.60 1.96
N ARG A 30 -12.37 -8.65 1.43
CA ARG A 30 -11.87 -8.67 0.06
C ARG A 30 -10.60 -7.82 -0.07
N LEU A 31 -9.50 -8.37 0.40
CA LEU A 31 -8.15 -7.81 0.23
C LEU A 31 -7.66 -8.10 -1.19
N THR A 32 -7.35 -7.04 -1.95
CA THR A 32 -6.87 -7.15 -3.32
C THR A 32 -5.42 -6.68 -3.42
N PHE A 33 -4.54 -7.49 -4.01
CA PHE A 33 -3.13 -7.15 -4.20
C PHE A 33 -2.50 -7.97 -5.34
N VAL A 34 -1.28 -7.59 -5.75
CA VAL A 34 -0.47 -8.35 -6.71
C VAL A 34 0.69 -8.99 -5.95
N PRO A 35 0.76 -10.34 -5.87
CA PRO A 35 1.85 -11.01 -5.17
C PRO A 35 3.22 -10.59 -5.72
N GLY A 36 4.14 -10.29 -4.80
CA GLY A 36 5.49 -9.80 -5.10
C GLY A 36 5.63 -8.28 -5.10
N HIS A 37 4.53 -7.50 -5.06
CA HIS A 37 4.61 -6.04 -4.99
C HIS A 37 4.89 -5.52 -3.56
N GLY A 38 4.75 -6.39 -2.55
CA GLY A 38 5.02 -6.06 -1.15
C GLY A 38 3.93 -5.16 -0.56
N ASP A 39 2.69 -5.39 -0.99
CA ASP A 39 1.49 -4.67 -0.53
C ASP A 39 0.95 -5.23 0.79
N VAL A 40 1.22 -6.51 1.06
CA VAL A 40 0.70 -7.23 2.22
C VAL A 40 1.84 -7.84 3.04
N VAL A 41 1.53 -8.56 4.12
CA VAL A 41 2.57 -9.25 4.91
C VAL A 41 3.16 -10.41 4.11
N GLN A 42 4.43 -10.74 4.36
CA GLN A 42 5.18 -11.74 3.58
C GLN A 42 4.51 -13.11 3.57
N ALA A 43 3.82 -13.49 4.65
CA ALA A 43 3.05 -14.72 4.70
C ALA A 43 1.98 -14.80 3.59
N LEU A 44 1.31 -13.68 3.29
CA LEU A 44 0.30 -13.60 2.23
C LEU A 44 0.95 -13.49 0.85
N GLU A 45 2.02 -12.69 0.72
CA GLU A 45 2.79 -12.55 -0.54
C GLU A 45 3.30 -13.90 -1.06
N LEU A 46 3.72 -14.78 -0.15
CA LEU A 46 4.29 -16.09 -0.48
C LEU A 46 3.25 -17.23 -0.47
N GLY A 47 2.27 -17.16 0.44
CA GLY A 47 1.27 -18.21 0.61
C GLY A 47 0.20 -18.21 -0.49
N VAL A 48 -0.35 -17.04 -0.84
CA VAL A 48 -1.46 -16.96 -1.80
C VAL A 48 -1.12 -17.51 -3.19
N PRO A 49 0.08 -17.31 -3.76
CA PRO A 49 0.47 -17.96 -5.02
C PRO A 49 0.44 -19.49 -5.01
N THR A 50 0.48 -20.12 -3.83
CA THR A 50 0.42 -21.58 -3.70
C THR A 50 -1.01 -22.13 -3.70
N MET A 51 -2.00 -21.26 -3.49
CA MET A 51 -3.42 -21.60 -3.40
C MET A 51 -4.06 -21.81 -4.77
N GLU A 52 -5.15 -22.57 -4.79
CA GLU A 52 -6.07 -22.70 -5.91
C GLU A 52 -7.28 -21.77 -5.75
N LEU A 53 -7.82 -21.28 -6.87
CA LEU A 53 -9.04 -20.45 -6.83
C LEU A 53 -10.19 -21.17 -6.09
N GLY A 54 -10.75 -20.50 -5.08
CA GLY A 54 -11.78 -21.02 -4.18
C GLY A 54 -11.26 -21.74 -2.94
N GLU A 55 -9.96 -22.01 -2.84
CA GLU A 55 -9.35 -22.70 -1.70
C GLU A 55 -9.39 -21.86 -0.42
N ILE A 56 -9.57 -22.54 0.71
CA ILE A 56 -9.39 -21.98 2.06
C ILE A 56 -8.11 -22.58 2.64
N CYS A 57 -7.17 -21.71 3.03
CA CYS A 57 -5.88 -22.09 3.61
C CYS A 57 -5.65 -21.42 4.96
N LEU A 58 -4.90 -22.12 5.82
CA LEU A 58 -4.36 -21.56 7.06
C LEU A 58 -2.86 -21.34 6.90
N PHE A 59 -2.40 -20.09 7.07
CA PHE A 59 -0.98 -19.75 7.09
C PHE A 59 -0.54 -19.38 8.50
N LEU A 60 0.32 -20.20 9.09
CA LEU A 60 1.02 -19.85 10.32
C LEU A 60 2.25 -19.00 9.97
N ALA A 61 2.17 -17.70 10.26
CA ALA A 61 3.20 -16.74 10.00
C ALA A 61 4.07 -16.54 11.25
N ALA A 62 5.34 -16.95 11.17
CA ALA A 62 6.33 -16.50 12.14
C ALA A 62 6.45 -14.96 12.08
N PRO A 63 6.93 -14.30 13.15
CA PRO A 63 6.91 -12.84 13.22
C PRO A 63 7.59 -12.14 12.03
N SER A 64 8.69 -12.69 11.52
CA SER A 64 9.40 -12.19 10.33
C SER A 64 8.58 -12.21 9.04
N TYR A 65 7.54 -13.06 8.96
CA TYR A 65 6.61 -13.13 7.84
C TYR A 65 5.31 -12.33 8.07
N GLY A 66 5.10 -11.85 9.30
CA GLY A 66 3.99 -10.98 9.69
C GLY A 66 4.44 -9.52 9.83
N TYR A 67 4.29 -8.97 11.04
CA TYR A 67 4.66 -7.56 11.34
C TYR A 67 6.01 -7.40 12.07
N GLY A 68 6.68 -8.51 12.40
CA GLY A 68 8.04 -8.55 12.96
C GLY A 68 8.24 -7.81 14.27
N ARG A 69 9.49 -7.41 14.52
CA ARG A 69 9.96 -6.72 15.74
C ARG A 69 9.21 -5.48 16.16
N LEU A 70 8.57 -4.78 15.22
CA LEU A 70 7.88 -3.53 15.52
C LEU A 70 6.38 -3.76 15.74
N GLY A 71 5.84 -4.94 15.42
CA GLY A 71 4.40 -5.18 15.44
C GLY A 71 3.64 -4.25 14.48
N ARG A 72 2.36 -4.03 14.75
CA ARG A 72 1.51 -3.07 14.03
C ARG A 72 0.80 -2.15 15.02
N GLN A 73 0.93 -0.84 14.78
CA GLN A 73 0.23 0.15 15.59
C GLN A 73 -1.23 0.27 15.14
N ARG A 74 -2.17 0.40 16.10
CA ARG A 74 -3.55 0.79 15.78
C ARG A 74 -3.59 2.21 15.21
N ARG A 75 -4.48 2.45 14.25
CA ARG A 75 -4.76 3.81 13.74
C ARG A 75 -5.47 4.71 14.77
N CYS A 76 -6.05 4.15 15.82
CA CYS A 76 -6.75 4.90 16.88
C CYS A 76 -5.83 5.23 18.07
N ALA A 77 -6.15 6.31 18.79
CA ALA A 77 -5.33 6.95 19.84
C ALA A 77 -5.02 6.11 21.10
N ARG A 78 -5.28 4.80 21.10
CA ARG A 78 -4.80 3.90 22.17
C ARG A 78 -3.31 3.67 21.99
N ARG A 79 -2.57 3.64 23.11
CA ARG A 79 -1.11 3.48 23.13
C ARG A 79 -0.62 2.09 22.70
N GLU A 80 -1.48 1.08 22.73
CA GLU A 80 -1.07 -0.30 22.47
C GLU A 80 -1.24 -0.69 20.99
N PRO A 81 -0.23 -1.38 20.41
CA PRO A 81 -0.32 -1.92 19.06
C PRO A 81 -1.43 -2.96 18.95
N ASP A 82 -2.10 -3.07 17.80
CA ASP A 82 -3.06 -4.19 17.59
C ASP A 82 -2.32 -5.50 17.37
N VAL A 83 -1.12 -5.45 16.81
CA VAL A 83 -0.22 -6.60 16.74
C VAL A 83 1.03 -6.30 17.55
N PRO A 84 1.27 -7.01 18.66
CA PRO A 84 2.48 -6.83 19.46
C PRO A 84 3.77 -7.08 18.66
N PRO A 85 4.90 -6.49 19.09
CA PRO A 85 6.23 -6.88 18.65
C PRO A 85 6.46 -8.40 18.70
N GLU A 86 7.11 -8.94 17.67
CA GLU A 86 7.48 -10.37 17.60
C GLU A 86 6.29 -11.34 17.74
N ALA A 87 5.06 -10.88 17.48
CA ALA A 87 3.88 -11.74 17.56
C ALA A 87 3.74 -12.61 16.29
N PRO A 88 3.62 -13.95 16.43
CA PRO A 88 3.20 -14.80 15.33
C PRO A 88 1.72 -14.56 15.01
N LEU A 89 1.32 -14.88 13.78
CA LEU A 89 -0.05 -14.72 13.30
C LEU A 89 -0.55 -15.98 12.61
N LEU A 90 -1.81 -16.31 12.85
CA LEU A 90 -2.52 -17.29 12.06
C LEU A 90 -3.45 -16.57 11.09
N PHE A 91 -3.24 -16.77 9.80
CA PHE A 91 -4.14 -16.26 8.76
C PHE A 91 -5.04 -17.37 8.22
N GLU A 92 -6.35 -17.16 8.26
CA GLU A 92 -7.31 -17.89 7.43
C GLU A 92 -7.56 -17.08 6.16
N VAL A 93 -7.24 -17.68 5.02
CA VAL A 93 -7.30 -17.03 3.72
C VAL A 93 -8.17 -17.82 2.79
N THR A 94 -9.12 -17.16 2.13
CA THR A 94 -9.89 -17.74 1.02
C THR A 94 -9.51 -17.02 -0.28
N LEU A 95 -9.04 -17.75 -1.29
CA LEU A 95 -8.76 -17.17 -2.60
C LEU A 95 -10.06 -17.00 -3.39
N LEU A 96 -10.52 -15.74 -3.56
CA LEU A 96 -11.82 -15.43 -4.14
C LEU A 96 -11.74 -15.23 -5.66
N GLU A 97 -10.67 -14.62 -6.14
CA GLU A 97 -10.56 -14.20 -7.55
C GLU A 97 -9.10 -14.10 -7.97
N VAL A 98 -8.82 -14.43 -9.22
CA VAL A 98 -7.54 -14.19 -9.90
C VAL A 98 -7.84 -13.49 -11.21
N ARG A 99 -7.19 -12.35 -11.46
CA ARG A 99 -7.33 -11.56 -12.68
C ARG A 99 -5.97 -11.16 -13.22
N ASP A 100 -5.88 -10.91 -14.51
CA ASP A 100 -4.71 -10.22 -15.05
C ASP A 100 -4.62 -8.82 -14.42
N ASP A 101 -3.42 -8.43 -13.96
CA ASP A 101 -3.20 -7.14 -13.32
C ASP A 101 -3.56 -6.02 -14.32
N PRO A 102 -4.65 -5.27 -14.07
CA PRO A 102 -5.03 -4.20 -14.98
C PRO A 102 -3.96 -3.13 -14.92
N ASP A 103 -3.45 -2.72 -16.09
CA ASP A 103 -2.48 -1.62 -16.16
C ASP A 103 -3.02 -0.41 -15.37
N PRO A 104 -2.37 -0.01 -14.26
CA PRO A 104 -2.84 1.07 -13.41
C PRO A 104 -3.10 2.37 -14.16
N GLN A 105 -2.42 2.57 -15.29
CA GLN A 105 -2.57 3.76 -16.11
C GLN A 105 -3.87 3.79 -16.92
N ARG A 106 -4.50 2.63 -17.15
CA ARG A 106 -5.72 2.46 -17.95
C ARG A 106 -6.98 2.31 -17.09
N LEU A 107 -6.83 2.27 -15.77
CA LEU A 107 -7.95 2.20 -14.83
C LEU A 107 -8.85 3.44 -14.91
N PRO A 108 -10.16 3.31 -14.62
CA PRO A 108 -11.03 4.46 -14.46
C PRO A 108 -10.62 5.30 -13.24
N PRO A 109 -10.88 6.61 -13.24
CA PRO A 109 -10.55 7.55 -12.17
C PRO A 109 -10.84 7.04 -10.74
N ALA A 110 -12.06 6.56 -10.47
CA ALA A 110 -12.42 6.00 -9.17
C ALA A 110 -11.53 4.82 -8.72
N ALA A 111 -11.15 3.94 -9.66
CA ALA A 111 -10.24 2.82 -9.37
C ALA A 111 -8.80 3.32 -9.14
N ARG A 112 -8.35 4.33 -9.88
CA ARG A 112 -7.05 4.98 -9.69
C ARG A 112 -6.94 5.65 -8.33
N LEU A 113 -7.99 6.34 -7.88
CA LEU A 113 -8.06 6.94 -6.55
C LEU A 113 -7.95 5.88 -5.45
N ARG A 114 -8.69 4.77 -5.58
CA ARG A 114 -8.64 3.65 -4.64
C ARG A 114 -7.25 3.01 -4.59
N LEU A 115 -6.67 2.68 -5.74
CA LEU A 115 -5.34 2.07 -5.84
C LEU A 115 -4.25 3.04 -5.32
N GLY A 116 -4.32 4.31 -5.70
CA GLY A 116 -3.43 5.36 -5.21
C GLY A 116 -3.49 5.49 -3.69
N ALA A 117 -4.69 5.51 -3.10
CA ALA A 117 -4.86 5.54 -1.65
C ALA A 117 -4.27 4.29 -0.98
N GLN A 118 -4.57 3.08 -1.49
CA GLN A 118 -4.05 1.83 -0.98
C GLN A 118 -2.51 1.81 -0.97
N LYS A 119 -1.88 2.15 -2.10
CA LYS A 119 -0.42 2.19 -2.24
C LYS A 119 0.20 3.28 -1.36
N ARG A 120 -0.46 4.44 -1.22
CA ARG A 120 -0.02 5.50 -0.30
C ARG A 120 -0.07 5.05 1.16
N GLU A 121 -1.12 4.36 1.58
CA GLU A 121 -1.22 3.83 2.94
C GLU A 121 -0.17 2.77 3.22
N ARG A 122 0.13 1.91 2.23
CA ARG A 122 1.23 0.95 2.33
C ARG A 122 2.58 1.66 2.47
N GLY A 123 2.80 2.73 1.70
CA GLY A 123 3.99 3.56 1.86
C GLY A 123 4.10 4.16 3.25
N ASN A 124 3.00 4.66 3.81
CA ASN A 124 2.96 5.18 5.19
C ASN A 124 3.32 4.10 6.23
N PHE A 125 2.83 2.87 6.02
CA PHE A 125 3.18 1.74 6.88
C PHE A 125 4.69 1.48 6.90
N HIS A 126 5.34 1.45 5.73
CA HIS A 126 6.80 1.28 5.65
C HIS A 126 7.55 2.49 6.22
N PHE A 127 7.08 3.71 5.94
CA PHE A 127 7.71 4.95 6.42
C PHE A 127 7.75 5.02 7.95
N ALA A 128 6.65 4.68 8.62
CA ALA A 128 6.57 4.66 10.08
C ALA A 128 7.57 3.68 10.74
N ARG A 129 8.05 2.70 9.98
CA ARG A 129 8.99 1.66 10.41
C ARG A 129 10.43 1.95 10.02
N GLY A 130 10.70 3.10 9.41
CA GLY A 130 12.03 3.48 8.93
C GLY A 130 12.46 2.80 7.63
N ASP A 131 11.61 1.99 7.00
CA ASP A 131 11.89 1.40 5.69
C ASP A 131 11.52 2.39 4.58
N PHE A 132 12.35 3.41 4.44
CA PHE A 132 12.11 4.50 3.49
C PHE A 132 12.21 4.05 2.03
N THR A 133 12.98 2.99 1.74
CA THR A 133 13.09 2.41 0.40
C THR A 133 11.79 1.74 -0.03
N ALA A 134 11.20 0.89 0.82
CA ALA A 134 9.90 0.30 0.53
C ALA A 134 8.80 1.36 0.52
N ALA A 135 8.85 2.34 1.43
CA ALA A 135 7.91 3.46 1.44
C ALA A 135 7.90 4.22 0.10
N LEU A 136 9.09 4.60 -0.39
CA LEU A 136 9.25 5.31 -1.65
C LEU A 136 8.75 4.48 -2.84
N ARG A 137 9.01 3.17 -2.86
CA ARG A 137 8.48 2.26 -3.89
C ARG A 137 6.95 2.29 -3.91
N SER A 138 6.30 2.15 -2.76
CA SER A 138 4.84 2.20 -2.65
C SER A 138 4.27 3.56 -3.06
N TYR A 139 4.90 4.68 -2.66
CA TYR A 139 4.44 6.01 -3.09
C TYR A 139 4.57 6.24 -4.59
N ARG A 140 5.62 5.71 -5.24
CA ARG A 140 5.78 5.78 -6.70
C ARG A 140 4.74 4.93 -7.44
N LEU A 141 4.39 3.75 -6.91
CA LEU A 141 3.26 2.96 -7.44
C LEU A 141 1.93 3.70 -7.27
N ALA A 142 1.73 4.42 -6.16
CA ALA A 142 0.57 5.27 -5.97
C ALA A 142 0.49 6.37 -7.03
N LEU A 143 1.60 7.08 -7.28
CA LEU A 143 1.67 8.09 -8.34
C LEU A 143 1.41 7.51 -9.72
N ARG A 144 1.98 6.35 -10.07
CA ARG A 144 1.73 5.70 -11.36
C ARG A 144 0.23 5.44 -11.61
N ALA A 145 -0.52 5.03 -10.59
CA ALA A 145 -1.96 4.87 -10.68
C ALA A 145 -2.68 6.21 -10.82
N LEU A 146 -2.33 7.18 -9.98
CA LEU A 146 -2.92 8.52 -10.00
C LEU A 146 -2.61 9.28 -11.29
N ASP A 147 -1.49 9.03 -11.94
CA ASP A 147 -1.06 9.64 -13.22
C ASP A 147 -1.59 8.92 -14.46
N GLY A 148 -2.46 7.92 -14.27
CA GLY A 148 -3.11 7.21 -15.37
C GLY A 148 -3.79 8.14 -16.38
N THR A 149 -3.78 7.73 -17.63
CA THR A 149 -4.38 8.45 -18.77
C THR A 149 -5.50 7.64 -19.43
N GLY A 150 -6.11 6.72 -18.68
CA GLY A 150 -7.26 5.93 -19.10
C GLY A 150 -8.51 6.79 -19.31
N ALA A 151 -9.62 6.44 -18.67
CA ALA A 151 -10.82 7.28 -18.74
C ALA A 151 -10.56 8.67 -18.11
N ALA A 152 -11.11 9.70 -18.75
CA ALA A 152 -11.10 11.05 -18.20
C ALA A 152 -11.96 11.10 -16.92
N PRO A 153 -11.63 11.99 -15.96
CA PRO A 153 -12.49 12.26 -14.80
C PRO A 153 -13.90 12.66 -15.24
N ASP A 154 -14.91 12.20 -14.51
CA ASP A 154 -16.32 12.47 -14.83
C ASP A 154 -16.70 13.95 -14.62
N GLY A 155 -15.86 14.72 -13.89
CA GLY A 155 -16.05 16.14 -13.68
C GLY A 155 -14.95 16.79 -12.82
N PRO A 156 -15.06 18.11 -12.57
CA PRO A 156 -14.02 18.89 -11.89
C PRO A 156 -13.75 18.43 -10.45
N GLN A 157 -14.75 17.87 -9.77
CA GLN A 157 -14.58 17.36 -8.41
C GLN A 157 -13.63 16.15 -8.36
N GLU A 158 -13.77 15.21 -9.31
CA GLU A 158 -12.92 14.02 -9.36
C GLU A 158 -11.50 14.37 -9.83
N GLU A 159 -11.39 15.35 -10.73
CA GLU A 159 -10.10 15.90 -11.16
C GLU A 159 -9.35 16.57 -9.99
N GLU A 160 -10.05 17.36 -9.18
CA GLU A 160 -9.46 17.96 -7.98
C GLU A 160 -9.08 16.90 -6.93
N GLU A 161 -9.90 15.88 -6.71
CA GLU A 161 -9.54 14.78 -5.79
C GLU A 161 -8.28 14.03 -6.27
N LEU A 162 -8.17 13.72 -7.57
CA LEU A 162 -6.95 13.13 -8.15
C LEU A 162 -5.74 14.03 -7.94
N ARG A 163 -5.88 15.34 -8.19
CA ARG A 163 -4.83 16.34 -7.97
C ARG A 163 -4.40 16.39 -6.51
N GLU A 164 -5.34 16.42 -5.57
CA GLU A 164 -5.07 16.39 -4.14
C GLU A 164 -4.30 15.12 -3.73
N GLN A 165 -4.74 13.95 -4.20
CA GLN A 165 -4.07 12.69 -3.87
C GLN A 165 -2.65 12.64 -4.45
N ARG A 166 -2.42 13.18 -5.66
CA ARG A 166 -1.07 13.34 -6.24
C ARG A 166 -0.18 14.21 -5.36
N VAL A 167 -0.68 15.38 -4.93
CA VAL A 167 0.06 16.29 -4.04
C VAL A 167 0.41 15.61 -2.71
N LYS A 168 -0.51 14.83 -2.13
CA LYS A 168 -0.26 14.04 -0.91
C LYS A 168 0.85 13.00 -1.14
N CYS A 169 0.82 12.28 -2.26
CA CYS A 169 1.83 11.28 -2.60
C CYS A 169 3.22 11.86 -2.92
N LEU A 170 3.30 12.97 -3.67
CA LEU A 170 4.56 13.67 -3.97
C LEU A 170 5.23 14.20 -2.70
N ASN A 171 4.43 14.77 -1.80
CA ASN A 171 4.90 15.18 -0.48
C ASN A 171 5.50 14.02 0.34
N ASN A 172 4.90 12.84 0.25
CA ASN A 172 5.40 11.64 0.91
C ASN A 172 6.67 11.09 0.23
N CYS A 173 6.76 11.16 -1.10
CA CYS A 173 8.00 10.84 -1.83
C CYS A 173 9.14 11.75 -1.38
N ALA A 174 8.93 13.07 -1.39
CA ALA A 174 9.93 14.03 -0.92
C ALA A 174 10.38 13.75 0.52
N ALA A 175 9.45 13.39 1.42
CA ALA A 175 9.79 13.02 2.78
C ALA A 175 10.65 11.75 2.86
N ALA A 176 10.35 10.73 2.07
CA ALA A 176 11.14 9.49 2.02
C ALA A 176 12.50 9.72 1.37
N GLU A 177 12.57 10.54 0.31
CA GLU A 177 13.81 10.87 -0.40
C GLU A 177 14.77 11.68 0.48
N LEU A 178 14.27 12.63 1.27
CA LEU A 178 15.06 13.32 2.30
C LEU A 178 15.63 12.34 3.34
N ARG A 179 14.85 11.36 3.77
CA ARG A 179 15.30 10.32 4.72
C ARG A 179 16.31 9.35 4.11
N LEU A 180 16.33 9.23 2.79
CA LEU A 180 17.28 8.42 2.01
C LEU A 180 18.49 9.23 1.53
N GLU A 181 18.65 10.48 1.98
CA GLU A 181 19.74 11.37 1.58
C GLU A 181 19.83 11.56 0.04
N ARG A 182 18.67 11.74 -0.60
CA ARG A 182 18.52 12.00 -2.04
C ARG A 182 17.96 13.40 -2.30
N PRO A 183 18.75 14.47 -2.09
CA PRO A 183 18.26 15.85 -2.10
C PRO A 183 17.70 16.27 -3.47
N GLU A 184 18.33 15.89 -4.58
CA GLU A 184 17.88 16.27 -5.93
C GLU A 184 16.51 15.66 -6.26
N ALA A 185 16.31 14.39 -5.88
CA ALA A 185 15.02 13.72 -6.06
C ALA A 185 13.93 14.35 -5.16
N ALA A 186 14.27 14.65 -3.90
CA ALA A 186 13.36 15.31 -2.99
C ALA A 186 12.93 16.69 -3.50
N LEU A 187 13.87 17.48 -4.06
CA LEU A 187 13.58 18.77 -4.68
C LEU A 187 12.61 18.60 -5.86
N ALA A 188 12.88 17.66 -6.76
CA ALA A 188 12.01 17.39 -7.91
C ALA A 188 10.57 16.99 -7.47
N SER A 189 10.45 16.16 -6.44
CA SER A 189 9.17 15.78 -5.83
C SER A 189 8.43 16.98 -5.22
N CYS A 190 9.15 17.87 -4.53
CA CYS A 190 8.60 19.11 -3.98
C CYS A 190 8.12 20.07 -5.07
N GLU A 191 8.91 20.29 -6.12
CA GLU A 191 8.54 21.15 -7.24
C GLU A 191 7.34 20.59 -8.00
N ALA A 192 7.27 19.28 -8.21
CA ALA A 192 6.10 18.63 -8.78
C ALA A 192 4.83 18.88 -7.93
N ALA A 193 4.95 18.79 -6.60
CA ALA A 193 3.83 19.09 -5.71
C ALA A 193 3.40 20.56 -5.79
N LEU A 194 4.35 21.49 -5.90
CA LEU A 194 4.08 22.94 -6.00
C LEU A 194 3.50 23.36 -7.35
N ARG A 195 3.88 22.68 -8.46
CA ARG A 195 3.22 22.86 -9.75
C ARG A 195 1.73 22.51 -9.68
N LEU A 196 1.37 21.50 -8.89
CA LEU A 196 -0.02 21.12 -8.66
C LEU A 196 -0.69 21.98 -7.58
N SER A 197 0.00 22.41 -6.53
CA SER A 197 -0.56 23.18 -5.42
C SER A 197 0.50 24.18 -4.91
N PRO A 198 0.54 25.41 -5.47
CA PRO A 198 1.59 26.39 -5.17
C PRO A 198 1.69 26.76 -3.69
N ASP A 199 0.56 26.78 -2.99
CA ASP A 199 0.48 27.17 -1.57
C ASP A 199 0.66 25.98 -0.60
N ASN A 200 1.14 24.83 -1.09
CA ASN A 200 1.29 23.64 -0.25
C ASN A 200 2.42 23.82 0.78
N GLY A 201 2.05 24.17 2.02
CA GLY A 201 3.01 24.44 3.10
C GLY A 201 3.98 23.29 3.40
N LYS A 202 3.55 22.03 3.25
CA LYS A 202 4.44 20.86 3.43
C LYS A 202 5.51 20.79 2.35
N ALA A 203 5.15 21.06 1.10
CA ALA A 203 6.10 21.06 -0.02
C ALA A 203 7.08 22.24 0.10
N LEU A 204 6.61 23.44 0.44
CA LEU A 204 7.45 24.61 0.69
C LEU A 204 8.47 24.36 1.82
N LEU A 205 8.00 23.83 2.96
CA LEU A 205 8.86 23.56 4.10
C LEU A 205 9.90 22.48 3.82
N ARG A 206 9.55 21.43 3.05
CA ARG A 206 10.51 20.39 2.66
C ARG A 206 11.52 20.88 1.65
N ARG A 207 11.10 21.71 0.68
CA ARG A 207 12.01 22.32 -0.29
C ARG A 207 13.08 23.17 0.40
N GLY A 208 12.73 23.91 1.45
CA GLY A 208 13.71 24.67 2.23
C GLY A 208 14.64 23.84 3.11
N LYS A 209 14.40 22.52 3.24
CA LYS A 209 15.26 21.57 3.98
C LYS A 209 16.17 20.75 3.07
N VAL A 210 15.88 20.71 1.77
CA VAL A 210 16.80 20.17 0.76
C VAL A 210 17.99 21.13 0.66
#